data_AF-A0AA90PQS0-F1
#
_entry.id   AF-A0AA90PQS0-F1
#
_cell.length_a   1.000
_cell.length_b   1.000
_cell.length_c   1.000
_cell.angle_alpha   90.00
_cell.angle_beta   90.00
_cell.angle_gamma   90.00
#
_symmetry.space_group_name_H-M   'P 1'
#
loop_
_entity.id
_entity.type
_entity.pdbx_description
1 polymer ?
#
loop_
_entity_poly.entity_id
_entity_poly.type
_entity_poly.pdbx_seq_one_letter_code
_entity_poly.pdbx_strand_id
1 'polypeptide(L)'
;MIRIFFVFFTLYTFIASGAIPLDKIQAKCGDPKDFNARQKKVILYAYNYGSTNGLGYTMAAIAWQESCAGEYMVNFSDPSAGIYHAHIPGVIKKYTKYKDTSFVRNLVGELLMRDNEFASRVALDNLLFWQKNRKGNYKNIIKSYNKGFSWEKSKSKNKSAEAYYQDIRMKVLKLRSYIPKYSKALNNSLKIELEDKNQNIKNTLKDLQDSKKQQKIPVSKPTKKDKVFIMPEP
;
A
#
# COMPACT_ATOMS: atom_id res chain seq x y z
N MET A 1 58.31 54.25 -6.72
CA MET A 1 58.01 53.05 -5.93
C MET A 1 56.53 52.71 -6.08
N ILE A 2 56.29 51.42 -6.31
CA ILE A 2 55.09 50.65 -6.68
C ILE A 2 53.71 51.22 -6.26
N ARG A 3 52.79 51.32 -7.24
CA ARG A 3 51.33 51.50 -7.04
C ARG A 3 50.67 50.14 -6.83
N ILE A 4 49.99 49.94 -5.71
CA ILE A 4 49.22 48.72 -5.44
C ILE A 4 47.74 49.00 -5.75
N PHE A 5 47.24 48.40 -6.84
CA PHE A 5 45.80 48.35 -7.14
C PHE A 5 45.18 47.17 -6.40
N PHE A 6 44.34 47.44 -5.41
CA PHE A 6 43.48 46.42 -4.80
C PHE A 6 42.29 46.14 -5.74
N VAL A 7 42.34 45.02 -6.46
CA VAL A 7 41.20 44.49 -7.21
C VAL A 7 40.34 43.69 -6.25
N PHE A 8 39.22 44.27 -5.80
CA PHE A 8 38.19 43.53 -5.07
C PHE A 8 37.45 42.62 -6.04
N PHE A 9 37.79 41.33 -6.04
CA PHE A 9 37.06 40.30 -6.77
C PHE A 9 35.84 39.89 -5.93
N THR A 10 34.71 40.57 -6.11
CA THR A 10 33.44 40.14 -5.52
C THR A 10 32.95 38.88 -6.22
N LEU A 11 33.24 37.73 -5.62
CA LEU A 11 32.72 36.43 -6.04
C LEU A 11 31.22 36.38 -5.72
N TYR A 12 30.37 36.71 -6.70
CA TYR A 12 28.92 36.56 -6.58
C TYR A 12 28.59 35.06 -6.64
N THR A 13 28.46 34.41 -5.48
CA THR A 13 27.97 33.04 -5.41
C THR A 13 26.49 33.05 -5.77
N PHE A 14 26.16 32.65 -7.00
CA PHE A 14 24.80 32.31 -7.40
C PHE A 14 24.36 31.10 -6.57
N ILE A 15 23.67 31.34 -5.45
CA ILE A 15 22.95 30.29 -4.73
C ILE A 15 21.76 29.92 -5.63
N ALA A 16 21.92 28.88 -6.44
CA ALA A 16 20.82 28.26 -7.16
C ALA A 16 19.81 27.75 -6.12
N SER A 17 18.79 28.55 -5.88
CA SER A 17 17.67 28.19 -5.02
C SER A 17 16.82 27.21 -5.82
N GLY A 18 17.05 25.91 -5.60
CA GLY A 18 16.21 24.87 -6.17
C GLY A 18 14.77 25.06 -5.69
N ALA A 19 13.90 25.56 -6.55
CA ALA A 19 12.47 25.64 -6.25
C ALA A 19 11.91 24.22 -6.16
N ILE A 20 11.12 23.95 -5.12
CA ILE A 20 10.37 22.69 -5.03
C ILE A 20 9.38 22.68 -6.21
N PRO A 21 9.33 21.60 -7.02
CA PRO A 21 8.41 21.51 -8.15
C PRO A 21 6.99 21.26 -7.62
N LEU A 22 6.33 22.33 -7.13
CA LEU A 22 4.99 22.28 -6.54
C LEU A 22 3.93 21.82 -7.56
N ASP A 23 4.18 22.05 -8.85
CA ASP A 23 3.37 21.56 -9.98
C ASP A 23 3.28 20.03 -10.01
N LYS A 24 4.28 19.33 -9.47
CA LYS A 24 4.31 17.87 -9.37
C LYS A 24 3.59 17.35 -8.12
N ILE A 25 3.20 18.23 -7.19
CA ILE A 25 2.52 17.87 -5.95
C ILE A 25 1.01 18.04 -6.15
N GLN A 26 0.33 16.96 -6.52
CA GLN A 26 -1.13 16.96 -6.64
C GLN A 26 -1.74 15.92 -5.71
N ALA A 27 -2.55 16.37 -4.76
CA ALA A 27 -3.26 15.50 -3.83
C ALA A 27 -4.38 14.75 -4.56
N LYS A 28 -4.27 13.43 -4.74
CA LYS A 28 -5.26 12.62 -5.48
C LYS A 28 -6.14 11.78 -4.54
N CYS A 29 -6.85 12.43 -3.62
CA CYS A 29 -7.88 11.77 -2.80
C CYS A 29 -9.27 11.87 -3.44
N GLY A 30 -9.42 11.17 -4.57
CA GLY A 30 -10.63 11.18 -5.40
C GLY A 30 -11.69 10.15 -5.00
N ASP A 31 -12.64 9.93 -5.91
CA ASP A 31 -13.69 8.91 -5.76
C ASP A 31 -13.12 7.50 -6.03
N PRO A 32 -13.65 6.41 -5.41
CA PRO A 32 -13.09 5.07 -5.57
C PRO A 32 -13.08 4.57 -7.02
N LYS A 33 -13.95 5.10 -7.88
CA LYS A 33 -13.94 4.80 -9.32
C LYS A 33 -12.64 5.24 -10.00
N ASP A 34 -12.03 6.32 -9.52
CA ASP A 34 -10.84 6.97 -10.09
C ASP A 34 -9.54 6.45 -9.43
N PHE A 35 -9.64 5.54 -8.47
CA PHE A 35 -8.49 4.97 -7.79
C PHE A 35 -7.57 4.18 -8.74
N ASN A 36 -6.27 4.33 -8.52
CA ASN A 36 -5.27 3.51 -9.18
C ASN A 36 -5.32 2.05 -8.66
N ALA A 37 -4.63 1.14 -9.33
CA ALA A 37 -4.65 -0.28 -8.98
C ALA A 37 -4.21 -0.56 -7.53
N ARG A 38 -3.24 0.20 -7.00
CA ARG A 38 -2.77 0.06 -5.61
C ARG A 38 -3.85 0.46 -4.62
N GLN A 39 -4.47 1.63 -4.80
CA GLN A 39 -5.55 2.10 -3.94
C GLN A 39 -6.74 1.14 -3.93
N LYS A 40 -7.11 0.60 -5.10
CA LYS A 40 -8.18 -0.41 -5.21
C LYS A 40 -7.86 -1.68 -4.42
N LYS A 41 -6.62 -2.15 -4.46
CA LYS A 41 -6.14 -3.28 -3.65
C LYS A 41 -6.18 -2.97 -2.15
N VAL A 42 -5.76 -1.78 -1.72
CA VAL A 42 -5.81 -1.37 -0.31
C VAL A 42 -7.24 -1.31 0.21
N ILE A 43 -8.19 -0.77 -0.56
CA ILE A 43 -9.61 -0.74 -0.19
C ILE A 43 -10.16 -2.15 0.00
N LEU A 44 -9.89 -3.05 -0.95
CA LEU A 44 -10.38 -4.43 -0.86
C LEU A 44 -9.72 -5.19 0.30
N TYR A 45 -8.42 -4.98 0.50
CA TYR A 45 -7.69 -5.54 1.63
C TYR A 45 -8.28 -5.08 2.97
N ALA A 46 -8.44 -3.77 3.16
CA ALA A 46 -9.01 -3.19 4.38
C ALA A 46 -10.45 -3.68 4.63
N TYR A 47 -11.24 -3.80 3.56
CA TYR A 47 -12.58 -4.37 3.63
C TYR A 47 -12.56 -5.82 4.12
N ASN A 48 -11.72 -6.67 3.52
CA ASN A 48 -11.62 -8.08 3.90
C ASN A 48 -11.13 -8.23 5.33
N TYR A 49 -10.12 -7.45 5.74
CA TYR A 49 -9.54 -7.52 7.09
C TYR A 49 -10.58 -7.25 8.18
N GLY A 50 -11.43 -6.23 8.00
CA GLY A 50 -12.47 -5.89 8.98
C GLY A 50 -13.76 -6.70 8.88
N SER A 51 -13.95 -7.49 7.81
CA SER A 51 -15.25 -8.11 7.51
C SER A 51 -15.68 -9.15 8.55
N THR A 52 -14.74 -9.92 9.09
CA THR A 52 -15.01 -10.93 10.13
C THR A 52 -15.56 -10.34 11.43
N ASN A 53 -15.33 -9.05 11.68
CA ASN A 53 -15.88 -8.33 12.83
C ASN A 53 -17.05 -7.39 12.48
N GLY A 54 -17.59 -7.48 11.25
CA GLY A 54 -18.64 -6.56 10.77
C GLY A 54 -18.15 -5.12 10.52
N LEU A 55 -16.83 -4.92 10.45
CA LEU A 55 -16.18 -3.61 10.30
C LEU A 55 -15.55 -3.39 8.92
N GLY A 56 -15.79 -4.29 7.94
CA GLY A 56 -15.13 -4.24 6.63
C GLY A 56 -15.27 -2.90 5.91
N TYR A 57 -16.51 -2.42 5.70
CA TYR A 57 -16.71 -1.10 5.09
C TYR A 57 -16.14 0.05 5.92
N THR A 58 -16.16 -0.07 7.25
CA THR A 58 -15.59 0.93 8.16
C THR A 58 -14.08 1.01 8.00
N MET A 59 -13.37 -0.12 8.02
CA MET A 59 -11.93 -0.15 7.81
C MET A 59 -11.56 0.37 6.42
N ALA A 60 -12.26 -0.03 5.36
CA ALA A 60 -12.02 0.51 4.03
C ALA A 60 -12.26 2.03 3.95
N ALA A 61 -13.29 2.55 4.62
CA ALA A 61 -13.56 3.99 4.68
C ALA A 61 -12.49 4.76 5.47
N ILE A 62 -11.97 4.20 6.57
CA ILE A 62 -10.88 4.80 7.33
C ILE A 62 -9.59 4.77 6.51
N ALA A 63 -9.26 3.68 5.83
CA ALA A 63 -8.09 3.63 4.95
C ALA A 63 -8.14 4.70 3.85
N TRP A 64 -9.33 4.92 3.28
CA TRP A 64 -9.55 6.02 2.35
C TRP A 64 -9.37 7.39 3.04
N GLN A 65 -10.03 7.62 4.18
CA GLN A 65 -9.98 8.90 4.88
C GLN A 65 -8.58 9.31 5.33
N GLU A 66 -7.83 8.35 5.87
CA GLU A 66 -6.56 8.64 6.56
C GLU A 66 -5.41 8.75 5.57
N SER A 67 -5.26 7.75 4.69
CA SER A 67 -4.08 7.63 3.82
C SER A 67 -4.39 7.77 2.34
N CYS A 68 -5.61 8.15 1.97
CA CYS A 68 -6.05 8.13 0.57
C CYS A 68 -5.89 6.72 -0.03
N ALA A 69 -6.28 5.69 0.74
CA ALA A 69 -6.11 4.28 0.41
C ALA A 69 -4.63 3.90 0.14
N GLY A 70 -3.74 4.38 1.01
CA GLY A 70 -2.32 4.01 1.04
C GLY A 70 -1.39 4.85 0.14
N GLU A 71 -1.87 5.99 -0.35
CA GLU A 71 -1.08 6.94 -1.14
C GLU A 71 -0.20 7.82 -0.24
N TYR A 72 -0.78 8.34 0.85
CA TYR A 72 -0.08 9.18 1.82
C TYR A 72 0.00 8.42 3.13
N MET A 73 1.18 7.90 3.45
CA MET A 73 1.35 6.93 4.54
C MET A 73 1.84 7.55 5.85
N VAL A 74 2.08 8.86 5.88
CA VAL A 74 2.65 9.59 7.02
C VAL A 74 1.88 10.88 7.21
N ASN A 75 1.54 11.20 8.45
CA ASN A 75 1.04 12.52 8.84
C ASN A 75 2.04 13.14 9.81
N PHE A 76 2.58 14.29 9.43
CA PHE A 76 3.59 15.02 10.20
C PHE A 76 2.98 15.93 11.29
N SER A 77 1.73 16.35 11.13
CA SER A 77 1.05 17.22 12.10
C SER A 77 0.57 16.46 13.34
N ASP A 78 0.14 15.22 13.15
CA ASP A 78 -0.17 14.26 14.20
C ASP A 78 0.64 13.00 13.93
N PRO A 79 1.72 12.71 14.70
CA PRO A 79 2.73 11.72 14.34
C PRO A 79 2.12 10.32 14.25
N SER A 80 1.70 9.98 13.04
CA SER A 80 0.92 8.81 12.72
C SER A 80 1.29 8.30 11.33
N ALA A 81 1.17 6.98 11.15
CA ALA A 81 1.64 6.33 9.94
C ALA A 81 0.80 5.09 9.57
N GLY A 82 1.02 4.61 8.36
CA GLY A 82 0.35 3.45 7.80
C GLY A 82 -1.00 3.77 7.17
N ILE A 83 -1.64 2.76 6.58
CA ILE A 83 -2.89 2.94 5.81
C ILE A 83 -4.05 3.52 6.64
N TYR A 84 -4.00 3.42 7.97
CA TYR A 84 -5.01 3.96 8.90
C TYR A 84 -4.52 5.12 9.77
N HIS A 85 -3.31 5.63 9.52
CA HIS A 85 -2.66 6.66 10.33
C HIS A 85 -2.76 6.36 11.83
N ALA A 86 -2.19 5.22 12.26
CA ALA A 86 -2.14 4.90 13.68
C ALA A 86 -1.21 5.88 14.41
N HIS A 87 -1.70 6.49 15.49
CA HIS A 87 -0.92 7.41 16.33
C HIS A 87 0.28 6.70 16.95
N ILE A 88 1.49 7.02 16.47
CA ILE A 88 2.73 6.29 16.76
C ILE A 88 3.03 6.23 18.26
N PRO A 89 2.97 7.33 19.04
CA PRO A 89 3.17 7.24 20.50
C PRO A 89 2.17 6.30 21.19
N GLY A 90 0.94 6.23 20.68
CA GLY A 90 -0.07 5.30 21.19
C GLY A 90 0.28 3.84 20.90
N VAL A 91 0.82 3.57 19.71
CA VAL A 91 1.30 2.24 19.32
C VAL A 91 2.49 1.82 20.16
N ILE A 92 3.49 2.70 20.35
CA ILE A 92 4.65 2.44 21.20
C ILE A 92 4.20 2.05 22.61
N LYS A 93 3.33 2.87 23.21
CA LYS A 93 2.81 2.64 24.56
C LYS A 93 2.06 1.31 24.71
N LYS A 94 1.35 0.87 23.67
CA LYS A 94 0.47 -0.30 23.74
C LYS A 94 1.16 -1.61 23.34
N TYR A 95 2.05 -1.58 22.34
CA TYR A 95 2.58 -2.79 21.70
C TYR A 95 4.07 -3.01 21.96
N THR A 96 4.74 -2.14 22.71
CA THR A 96 6.18 -2.25 22.97
C THR A 96 6.52 -1.96 24.43
N LYS A 97 7.73 -2.35 24.84
CA LYS A 97 8.34 -1.98 26.12
C LYS A 97 9.26 -0.76 26.04
N TYR A 98 9.40 -0.18 24.84
CA TYR A 98 10.37 0.89 24.59
C TYR A 98 9.82 2.24 25.05
N LYS A 99 10.72 3.13 25.45
CA LYS A 99 10.38 4.53 25.71
C LYS A 99 10.05 5.22 24.39
N ASP A 100 9.11 6.15 24.46
CA ASP A 100 8.75 7.00 23.32
C ASP A 100 9.88 7.99 23.03
N THR A 101 10.71 7.70 22.02
CA THR A 101 11.80 8.54 21.53
C THR A 101 11.68 8.75 20.02
N SER A 102 12.28 9.79 19.46
CA SER A 102 12.24 10.06 18.01
C SER A 102 12.72 8.87 17.18
N PHE A 103 13.78 8.17 17.63
CA PHE A 103 14.27 6.97 16.95
C PHE A 103 13.23 5.84 16.95
N VAL A 104 12.62 5.55 18.11
CA VAL A 104 11.58 4.52 18.20
C VAL A 104 10.35 4.89 17.38
N ARG A 105 9.97 6.18 17.33
CA ARG A 105 8.89 6.67 16.46
C ARG A 105 9.17 6.41 14.99
N ASN A 106 10.41 6.59 14.53
CA ASN A 106 10.80 6.27 13.16
C ASN A 106 10.65 4.77 12.87
N LEU A 107 11.15 3.90 13.77
CA LEU A 107 11.05 2.45 13.62
C LEU A 107 9.59 1.97 13.58
N VAL A 108 8.75 2.47 14.48
CA VAL A 108 7.33 2.10 14.54
C VAL A 108 6.55 2.69 13.36
N GLY A 109 6.87 3.92 12.96
CA GLY A 109 6.29 4.55 11.76
C GLY A 109 6.60 3.73 10.50
N GLU A 110 7.86 3.36 10.30
CA GLU A 110 8.29 2.49 9.20
C GLU A 110 7.55 1.14 9.23
N LEU A 111 7.45 0.50 10.40
CA LEU A 111 6.71 -0.76 10.57
C LEU A 111 5.25 -0.61 10.14
N LEU A 112 4.55 0.43 10.59
CA LEU A 112 3.16 0.72 10.21
C LEU A 112 3.00 0.96 8.70
N MET A 113 4.04 1.45 8.03
CA MET A 113 4.01 1.71 6.59
C MET A 113 4.26 0.47 5.75
N ARG A 114 5.19 -0.40 6.18
CA ARG A 114 5.57 -1.60 5.43
C ARG A 114 4.69 -2.81 5.72
N ASP A 115 4.14 -2.89 6.92
CA ASP A 115 3.36 -4.03 7.40
C ASP A 115 1.88 -3.66 7.53
N ASN A 116 1.15 -3.86 6.43
CA ASN A 116 -0.28 -3.61 6.37
C ASN A 116 -1.07 -4.47 7.38
N GLU A 117 -0.61 -5.69 7.68
CA GLU A 117 -1.27 -6.56 8.64
C GLU A 117 -1.17 -5.98 10.05
N PHE A 118 0.04 -5.54 10.44
CA PHE A 118 0.24 -4.87 11.70
C PHE A 118 -0.58 -3.58 11.81
N ALA A 119 -0.55 -2.74 10.79
CA ALA A 119 -1.34 -1.50 10.76
C ALA A 119 -2.85 -1.78 10.88
N SER A 120 -3.35 -2.83 10.22
CA SER A 120 -4.75 -3.25 10.28
C SER A 120 -5.15 -3.76 11.65
N ARG A 121 -4.29 -4.56 12.28
CA ARG A 121 -4.49 -5.04 13.66
C ARG A 121 -4.61 -3.87 14.63
N VAL A 122 -3.71 -2.89 14.54
CA VAL A 122 -3.74 -1.70 15.40
C VAL A 122 -5.06 -0.92 15.24
N ALA A 123 -5.49 -0.70 13.99
CA ALA A 123 -6.75 0.00 13.71
C ALA A 123 -7.97 -0.78 14.20
N LEU A 124 -8.01 -2.09 13.95
CA LEU A 124 -9.10 -2.97 14.37
C LEU A 124 -9.19 -3.04 15.90
N ASP A 125 -8.07 -3.22 16.61
CA ASP A 125 -8.03 -3.23 18.07
C ASP A 125 -8.58 -1.93 18.66
N ASN A 126 -8.26 -0.78 18.05
CA ASN A 126 -8.79 0.52 18.46
C ASN A 126 -10.31 0.62 18.23
N LEU A 127 -10.80 0.17 17.06
CA LEU A 127 -12.23 0.14 16.77
C LEU A 127 -12.98 -0.76 17.75
N LEU A 128 -12.45 -1.96 18.05
CA LEU A 128 -13.06 -2.90 18.99
C LEU A 128 -13.05 -2.36 20.43
N PHE A 129 -11.97 -1.71 20.85
CA PHE A 129 -11.91 -1.00 22.12
C PHE A 129 -13.01 0.05 22.23
N TRP A 130 -13.18 0.89 21.19
CA TRP A 130 -14.23 1.89 21.18
C TRP A 130 -15.62 1.29 21.06
N GLN A 131 -15.80 0.20 20.33
CA GLN A 131 -17.06 -0.52 20.24
C GLN A 131 -17.55 -0.98 21.62
N LYS A 132 -16.64 -1.54 22.42
CA LYS A 132 -16.91 -1.88 23.81
C LYS A 132 -17.25 -0.65 24.64
N ASN A 133 -16.39 0.38 24.64
CA ASN A 133 -16.58 1.57 25.48
C ASN A 133 -17.80 2.41 25.10
N ARG A 134 -18.22 2.37 23.84
CA ARG A 134 -19.36 3.12 23.30
C ARG A 134 -20.63 2.29 23.18
N LYS A 135 -20.64 1.07 23.73
CA LYS A 135 -21.81 0.18 23.76
C LYS A 135 -22.41 -0.01 22.36
N GLY A 136 -21.56 -0.18 21.35
CA GLY A 136 -21.99 -0.36 19.96
C GLY A 136 -22.50 0.90 19.25
N ASN A 137 -22.50 2.08 19.87
CA ASN A 137 -22.93 3.32 19.20
C ASN A 137 -21.93 3.72 18.09
N TYR A 138 -22.25 3.37 16.84
CA TYR A 138 -21.36 3.57 15.69
C TYR A 138 -20.81 4.98 15.56
N LYS A 139 -21.69 6.00 15.70
CA LYS A 139 -21.29 7.40 15.63
C LYS A 139 -20.21 7.72 16.68
N ASN A 140 -20.44 7.34 17.92
CA ASN A 140 -19.48 7.59 19.00
C ASN A 140 -18.21 6.75 18.86
N ILE A 141 -18.28 5.55 18.30
CA ILE A 141 -17.10 4.73 17.96
C ILE A 141 -16.19 5.51 17.02
N ILE A 142 -16.73 5.98 15.89
CA ILE A 142 -15.94 6.69 14.87
C ILE A 142 -15.40 8.03 15.40
N LYS A 143 -16.21 8.79 16.15
CA LYS A 143 -15.75 10.02 16.81
C LYS A 143 -14.59 9.76 17.77
N SER A 144 -14.65 8.64 18.50
CA SER A 144 -13.62 8.28 19.47
C SER A 144 -12.39 7.66 18.82
N TYR A 145 -12.53 7.00 17.67
CA TYR A 145 -11.39 6.59 16.85
C TYR A 145 -10.52 7.81 16.48
N ASN A 146 -11.15 8.91 16.06
CA ASN A 146 -10.44 10.13 15.67
C ASN A 146 -9.94 11.00 16.85
N LYS A 147 -10.74 11.18 17.90
CA LYS A 147 -10.44 12.13 19.00
C LYS A 147 -10.34 11.53 20.39
N GLY A 148 -10.43 10.21 20.54
CA GLY A 148 -10.48 9.55 21.84
C GLY A 148 -11.61 10.07 22.72
N PHE A 149 -11.37 10.20 24.03
CA PHE A 149 -12.32 10.84 24.96
C PHE A 149 -12.38 12.37 24.84
N SER A 150 -11.47 12.99 24.07
CA SER A 150 -11.31 14.44 24.09
C SER A 150 -12.44 15.20 23.38
N TRP A 151 -13.18 14.56 22.49
CA TRP A 151 -14.30 15.20 21.79
C TRP A 151 -15.46 15.54 22.74
N GLU A 152 -15.63 14.82 23.85
CA GLU A 152 -16.65 15.12 24.87
C GLU A 152 -16.29 16.35 25.70
N LYS A 153 -15.00 16.68 25.77
CA LYS A 153 -14.48 17.72 26.66
C LYS A 153 -14.46 19.12 26.04
N SER A 154 -14.76 19.23 24.73
CA SER A 154 -14.67 20.51 24.01
C SER A 154 -15.62 20.54 22.83
N LYS A 155 -16.40 21.63 22.71
CA LYS A 155 -17.29 21.87 21.55
C LYS A 155 -16.53 21.86 20.23
N SER A 156 -15.33 22.43 20.19
CA SER A 156 -14.48 22.45 18.99
C SER A 156 -14.03 21.04 18.60
N LYS A 157 -13.54 20.25 19.56
CA LYS A 157 -13.15 18.85 19.32
C LYS A 157 -14.34 17.98 18.93
N ASN A 158 -15.51 18.21 19.52
CA ASN A 158 -16.76 17.56 19.14
C ASN A 158 -17.13 17.85 17.68
N LYS A 159 -17.05 19.11 17.25
CA LYS A 159 -17.33 19.53 15.87
C LYS A 159 -16.38 18.84 14.88
N SER A 160 -15.09 18.77 15.19
CA SER A 160 -14.11 18.06 14.36
C SER A 160 -14.38 16.55 14.30
N ALA A 161 -14.69 15.91 15.43
CA ALA A 161 -15.03 14.49 15.47
C ALA A 161 -16.33 14.18 14.70
N GLU A 162 -17.32 15.07 14.78
CA GLU A 162 -18.57 14.97 14.04
C GLU A 162 -18.34 15.02 12.53
N ALA A 163 -17.54 15.98 12.05
CA ALA A 163 -17.18 16.09 10.65
C ALA A 163 -16.49 14.80 10.15
N TYR A 164 -15.52 14.29 10.91
CA TYR A 164 -14.86 13.01 10.61
C TYR A 164 -15.86 11.85 10.52
N TYR A 165 -16.82 11.76 11.44
CA TYR A 165 -17.88 10.75 11.35
C TYR A 165 -18.72 10.86 10.08
N GLN A 166 -19.10 12.07 9.67
CA GLN A 166 -19.86 12.28 8.44
C GLN A 166 -19.06 11.86 7.21
N ASP A 167 -17.76 12.17 7.17
CA ASP A 167 -16.87 11.73 6.10
C ASP A 167 -16.81 10.22 6.00
N ILE A 168 -16.59 9.52 7.12
CA ILE A 168 -16.58 8.05 7.16
C ILE A 168 -17.92 7.47 6.71
N ARG A 169 -19.05 8.03 7.19
CA ARG A 169 -20.38 7.59 6.78
C ARG A 169 -20.58 7.70 5.26
N MET A 170 -20.19 8.83 4.66
CA MET A 170 -20.31 9.03 3.22
C MET A 170 -19.41 8.08 2.43
N LYS A 171 -18.18 7.86 2.90
CA LYS A 171 -17.25 6.91 2.30
C LYS A 171 -17.77 5.47 2.37
N VAL A 172 -18.34 5.05 3.51
CA VAL A 172 -18.99 3.73 3.65
C VAL A 172 -20.10 3.55 2.60
N LEU A 173 -20.96 4.56 2.40
CA LEU A 173 -22.04 4.47 1.41
C LEU A 173 -21.51 4.32 -0.02
N LYS A 174 -20.49 5.09 -0.39
CA LYS A 174 -19.83 4.95 -1.70
C LYS A 174 -19.15 3.59 -1.87
N LEU A 175 -18.49 3.09 -0.82
CA LEU A 175 -17.81 1.80 -0.87
C LEU A 175 -18.79 0.62 -0.99
N ARG A 176 -19.99 0.72 -0.41
CA ARG A 176 -21.06 -0.29 -0.57
C ARG A 176 -21.51 -0.47 -2.02
N SER A 177 -21.52 0.58 -2.81
CA SER A 177 -21.86 0.48 -4.24
C SER A 177 -20.65 0.08 -5.11
N TYR A 178 -19.44 0.39 -4.66
CA TYR A 178 -18.19 0.17 -5.39
C TYR A 178 -17.60 -1.24 -5.22
N ILE A 179 -17.40 -1.70 -3.99
CA ILE A 179 -16.63 -2.92 -3.68
C ILE A 179 -17.22 -4.18 -4.33
N PRO A 180 -18.55 -4.45 -4.27
CA PRO A 180 -19.11 -5.64 -4.90
C PRO A 180 -18.88 -5.70 -6.41
N LYS A 181 -19.02 -4.55 -7.11
CA LYS A 181 -18.79 -4.45 -8.55
C LYS A 181 -17.32 -4.71 -8.89
N TYR A 182 -16.42 -4.08 -8.15
CA TYR A 182 -14.98 -4.25 -8.33
C TYR A 182 -14.53 -5.69 -8.04
N SER A 183 -15.00 -6.29 -6.94
CA SER A 183 -14.69 -7.68 -6.58
C SER A 183 -15.13 -8.66 -7.66
N LYS A 184 -16.35 -8.52 -8.19
CA LYS A 184 -16.84 -9.33 -9.30
C LYS A 184 -15.97 -9.19 -10.56
N ALA A 185 -15.62 -7.96 -10.94
CA ALA A 185 -14.77 -7.70 -12.09
C ALA A 185 -13.38 -8.33 -11.93
N LEU A 186 -12.77 -8.19 -10.75
CA LEU A 186 -11.46 -8.77 -10.43
C LEU A 186 -11.48 -10.30 -10.48
N ASN A 187 -12.51 -10.92 -9.90
CA ASN A 187 -12.65 -12.38 -9.92
C ASN A 187 -12.82 -12.93 -11.34
N ASN A 188 -13.58 -12.22 -12.18
CA ASN A 188 -13.74 -12.58 -13.59
C ASN A 188 -12.41 -12.47 -14.35
N SER A 189 -11.64 -11.39 -14.16
CA SER A 189 -10.32 -11.24 -14.80
C SER A 189 -9.33 -12.31 -14.35
N LEU A 190 -9.31 -12.64 -13.06
CA LEU A 190 -8.46 -13.70 -12.52
C LEU A 190 -8.82 -15.07 -13.08
N LYS A 191 -10.12 -15.35 -13.25
CA LYS A 191 -10.60 -16.59 -13.86
C LYS A 191 -10.13 -16.72 -15.32
N ILE A 192 -10.26 -15.66 -16.11
CA ILE A 192 -9.78 -15.63 -17.50
C ILE A 192 -8.26 -15.85 -17.56
N GLU A 193 -7.49 -15.15 -16.72
CA GLU A 193 -6.03 -15.31 -16.67
C GLU A 193 -5.61 -16.74 -16.30
N LEU A 194 -6.32 -17.39 -15.37
CA LEU A 194 -6.07 -18.78 -15.00
C LEU A 194 -6.43 -19.74 -16.14
N GLU A 195 -7.53 -19.50 -16.85
CA GLU A 195 -7.94 -20.29 -18.01
C GLU A 195 -6.90 -20.21 -19.14
N ASP A 196 -6.39 -19.01 -19.44
CA ASP A 196 -5.36 -18.79 -20.45
C ASP A 196 -4.04 -19.49 -20.09
N LYS A 197 -3.61 -19.38 -18.82
CA LYS A 197 -2.41 -20.11 -18.34
C LYS A 197 -2.58 -21.62 -18.46
N ASN A 198 -3.76 -22.14 -18.11
CA ASN A 198 -4.05 -23.57 -18.23
C ASN A 198 -4.03 -24.04 -19.69
N GLN A 199 -4.54 -23.24 -20.63
CA GLN A 199 -4.46 -23.58 -22.05
C GLN A 199 -3.02 -23.55 -22.56
N ASN A 200 -2.24 -22.55 -22.17
CA ASN A 200 -0.83 -22.46 -22.56
C ASN A 200 -0.01 -23.66 -22.06
N ILE A 201 -0.25 -24.08 -20.81
CA ILE A 201 0.35 -25.30 -20.25
C ILE A 201 -0.05 -26.53 -21.07
N LYS A 202 -1.34 -26.69 -21.42
CA LYS A 202 -1.81 -27.82 -22.24
C LYS A 202 -1.14 -27.86 -23.61
N ASN A 203 -1.03 -26.72 -24.28
CA ASN A 203 -0.37 -26.61 -25.57
C ASN A 203 1.11 -26.96 -25.46
N THR A 204 1.81 -26.40 -24.47
CA THR A 204 3.22 -26.70 -24.20
C THR A 204 3.44 -28.20 -23.94
N LEU A 205 2.57 -28.84 -23.17
CA LEU A 205 2.65 -30.28 -22.90
C LEU A 205 2.43 -31.12 -24.17
N LYS A 206 1.52 -30.69 -25.06
CA LYS A 206 1.29 -31.34 -26.35
C LYS A 206 2.51 -31.22 -27.26
N ASP A 207 3.09 -30.04 -27.39
CA ASP A 207 4.29 -29.81 -28.20
C ASP A 207 5.49 -30.64 -27.71
N LEU A 208 5.65 -30.78 -26.39
CA LEU A 208 6.67 -31.63 -25.79
C LEU A 208 6.44 -33.12 -26.08
N GLN A 209 5.18 -33.58 -26.09
CA GLN A 209 4.84 -34.97 -26.44
C GLN A 209 5.08 -35.26 -27.91
N ASP A 210 4.72 -34.33 -28.79
CA ASP A 210 4.92 -34.44 -30.24
C ASP A 210 6.41 -34.40 -30.59
N SER A 211 7.21 -33.56 -29.92
CA SER A 211 8.67 -33.52 -30.03
C SER A 211 9.34 -34.84 -29.60
N LYS A 212 8.83 -35.48 -28.53
CA LYS A 212 9.32 -36.80 -28.08
C LYS A 212 8.95 -37.94 -29.03
N LYS A 213 7.83 -37.83 -29.77
CA LYS A 213 7.46 -38.80 -30.82
C LYS A 213 8.34 -38.66 -32.06
N GLN A 214 8.72 -37.43 -32.44
CA GLN A 214 9.62 -37.18 -33.57
C GLN A 214 11.08 -37.65 -33.30
N GLN A 215 11.50 -37.72 -32.04
CA GLN A 215 12.80 -38.32 -31.64
C GLN A 215 12.80 -39.86 -31.62
N LYS A 216 11.66 -40.53 -31.86
CA LYS A 216 11.55 -42.00 -31.96
C LYS A 216 11.44 -42.51 -33.41
N ILE A 217 11.99 -41.79 -34.38
CA ILE A 217 12.20 -42.31 -35.74
C ILE A 217 13.44 -43.23 -35.72
N PRO A 218 13.41 -44.44 -36.31
CA PRO A 218 14.49 -45.41 -36.16
C PRO A 218 15.79 -44.89 -36.76
N VAL A 219 16.88 -44.95 -35.99
CA VAL A 219 18.25 -44.78 -36.47
C VAL A 219 18.47 -45.79 -37.60
N SER A 220 18.50 -45.32 -38.84
CA SER A 220 18.99 -46.09 -39.97
C SER A 220 20.43 -46.49 -39.70
N LYS A 221 20.73 -47.79 -39.86
CA LYS A 221 22.04 -48.42 -39.66
C LYS A 221 23.19 -47.56 -40.22
N PRO A 222 24.31 -47.41 -39.49
CA PRO A 222 25.46 -46.67 -40.00
C PRO A 222 26.13 -47.47 -41.13
N THR A 223 26.14 -46.89 -42.33
CA THR A 223 26.97 -47.34 -43.44
C THR A 223 28.44 -46.98 -43.17
N LYS A 224 29.32 -47.89 -43.59
CA LYS A 224 30.75 -47.97 -43.30
C LYS A 224 31.55 -46.73 -43.75
N LYS A 225 32.45 -46.34 -42.82
CA LYS A 225 33.86 -45.95 -42.98
C LYS A 225 34.19 -44.76 -43.89
N ASP A 226 34.56 -43.65 -43.25
CA ASP A 226 35.70 -42.85 -43.68
C ASP A 226 36.82 -42.93 -42.63
N LYS A 227 38.04 -43.12 -43.13
CA LYS A 227 39.26 -43.29 -42.35
C LYS A 227 39.64 -41.96 -41.68
N VAL A 228 39.88 -42.02 -40.38
CA VAL A 228 40.54 -40.96 -39.62
C VAL A 228 41.97 -40.81 -40.16
N PHE A 229 42.28 -39.64 -40.69
CA PHE A 229 43.66 -39.23 -40.97
C PHE A 229 44.28 -38.74 -39.66
N ILE A 230 45.24 -39.50 -39.14
CA ILE A 230 46.06 -39.10 -37.99
C ILE A 230 47.34 -38.48 -38.57
N MET A 231 47.54 -37.20 -38.29
CA MET A 231 48.76 -36.47 -38.60
C MET A 231 49.85 -36.89 -37.61
N PRO A 232 51.07 -37.24 -38.03
CA PRO A 232 52.15 -37.52 -37.09
C PRO A 232 52.68 -36.18 -36.53
N GLU A 233 52.84 -36.11 -35.21
CA GLU A 233 53.54 -35.01 -34.55
C GLU A 233 55.06 -35.08 -34.80
N PRO A 234 55.76 -33.93 -34.76
CA PRO A 234 57.19 -33.83 -35.00
C PRO A 234 58.08 -34.47 -33.92
#